data_AF-A0A847E5H4-F1
#
_entry.id   AF-A0A847E5H4-F1
#
_cell.length_a   1.000
_cell.length_b   1.000
_cell.length_c   1.000
_cell.angle_alpha   90.00
_cell.angle_beta   90.00
_cell.angle_gamma   90.00
#
_symmetry.space_group_name_H-M   'P 1'
#
loop_
_entity.id
_entity.type
_entity.pdbx_description
1 polymer ?
#
loop_
_entity_poly.entity_id
_entity_poly.type
_entity_poly.pdbx_seq_one_letter_code
_entity_poly.pdbx_strand_id
1 'polypeptide(L)'
;SKSGKVRILKPSELPADWDPEKDKRLTVWEMVHHLIRVLESSGEAEAAILVDKLGSKAETARELCYRLFTVCERKKRSAEALSYNALVQSWPEISRLAAGESKAEETQKPQGELF
;
A
#
# COMPACT_ATOMS: atom_id res chain seq x y z
N SER A 1 25.23 -4.92 -16.71
CA SER A 1 23.89 -4.40 -16.38
C SER A 1 22.97 -5.56 -16.05
N LYS A 2 22.67 -5.83 -14.76
CA LYS A 2 21.87 -7.00 -14.35
C LYS A 2 20.39 -6.67 -14.43
N SER A 3 19.73 -7.11 -15.49
CA SER A 3 18.26 -7.18 -15.57
C SER A 3 17.77 -8.20 -14.55
N GLY A 4 17.52 -7.75 -13.31
CA GLY A 4 16.89 -8.55 -12.28
C GLY A 4 15.42 -8.75 -12.64
N LYS A 5 14.99 -10.01 -12.78
CA LYS A 5 13.58 -10.37 -12.91
C LYS A 5 12.79 -9.71 -11.79
N VAL A 6 11.95 -8.72 -12.12
CA VAL A 6 10.98 -8.13 -11.21
C VAL A 6 9.95 -9.20 -10.89
N ARG A 7 10.21 -9.97 -9.83
CA ARG A 7 9.21 -10.81 -9.18
C ARG A 7 8.43 -9.90 -8.25
N ILE A 8 7.11 -9.99 -8.28
CA ILE A 8 6.27 -9.39 -7.26
C ILE A 8 6.57 -10.14 -5.98
N LEU A 9 7.16 -9.42 -5.02
CA LEU A 9 7.40 -9.91 -3.68
C LEU A 9 6.05 -10.23 -3.06
N LYS A 10 5.95 -11.36 -2.37
CA LYS A 10 4.71 -11.69 -1.65
C LYS A 10 4.50 -10.64 -0.55
N PRO A 11 3.25 -10.28 -0.22
CA PRO A 11 2.95 -9.43 0.92
C PRO A 11 3.70 -9.84 2.21
N SER A 12 3.94 -11.14 2.41
CA SER A 12 4.68 -11.67 3.55
C SER A 12 6.22 -11.44 3.53
N GLU A 13 6.80 -11.05 2.40
CA GLU A 13 8.26 -10.83 2.23
C GLU A 13 8.67 -9.36 2.37
N LEU A 14 7.71 -8.44 2.45
CA LEU A 14 8.00 -7.04 2.63
C LEU A 14 8.28 -6.75 4.13
N PRO A 15 9.13 -5.78 4.49
CA PRO A 15 9.37 -5.40 5.89
C PRO A 15 8.10 -4.79 6.49
N ALA A 16 7.62 -5.27 7.64
CA ALA A 16 6.48 -4.66 8.33
C ALA A 16 6.79 -3.21 8.75
N ASP A 17 8.04 -2.95 9.12
CA ASP A 17 8.58 -1.63 9.46
C ASP A 17 8.98 -0.77 8.25
N TRP A 18 8.34 -0.96 7.09
CA TRP A 18 8.66 -0.13 5.93
C TRP A 18 8.22 1.31 6.18
N ASP A 19 9.20 2.21 6.13
CA ASP A 19 9.02 3.62 6.41
C ASP A 19 9.38 4.44 5.16
N PRO A 20 8.39 5.09 4.51
CA PRO A 20 8.63 5.86 3.31
C PRO A 20 9.56 7.07 3.52
N GLU A 21 9.77 7.49 4.76
CA GLU A 21 10.66 8.61 5.09
C GLU A 21 12.12 8.17 5.26
N LYS A 22 12.36 6.89 5.58
CA LYS A 22 13.71 6.33 5.77
C LYS A 22 14.30 5.73 4.50
N ASP A 23 13.47 5.49 3.49
CA ASP A 23 13.91 4.90 2.24
C ASP A 23 14.56 5.93 1.29
N LYS A 24 15.88 5.83 1.12
CA LYS A 24 16.66 6.68 0.21
C LYS A 24 16.34 6.46 -1.27
N ARG A 25 15.61 5.40 -1.62
CA ARG A 25 15.24 5.04 -3.00
C ARG A 25 13.75 4.78 -3.14
N LEU A 26 12.92 5.49 -2.37
CA LEU A 26 11.47 5.38 -2.44
C LEU A 26 10.97 5.45 -3.89
N THR A 27 10.49 4.33 -4.42
CA THR A 27 9.86 4.31 -5.75
C THR A 27 8.34 4.28 -5.62
N VAL A 28 7.66 4.95 -6.55
CA VAL A 28 6.20 4.89 -6.68
C VAL A 28 5.71 3.45 -6.81
N TRP A 29 6.53 2.56 -7.40
CA TRP A 29 6.22 1.14 -7.50
C TRP A 29 6.16 0.47 -6.14
N GLU A 30 7.15 0.68 -5.27
CA GLU A 30 7.15 0.13 -3.90
C GLU A 30 5.95 0.64 -3.10
N MET A 31 5.62 1.93 -3.22
CA MET A 31 4.46 2.52 -2.56
C MET A 31 3.15 1.77 -2.89
N VAL A 32 2.91 1.46 -4.16
CA VAL A 32 1.73 0.70 -4.59
C VAL A 32 1.70 -0.69 -3.96
N HIS A 33 2.83 -1.40 -3.96
CA HIS A 33 2.90 -2.75 -3.40
C HIS A 33 2.77 -2.77 -1.87
N HIS A 34 3.31 -1.77 -1.18
CA HIS A 34 3.12 -1.60 0.25
C HIS A 34 1.65 -1.29 0.59
N LEU A 35 0.98 -0.44 -0.19
CA LEU A 35 -0.45 -0.18 -0.02
C LEU A 35 -1.30 -1.43 -0.21
N ILE A 36 -1.06 -2.20 -1.28
CA ILE A 36 -1.75 -3.48 -1.52
C ILE A 36 -1.51 -4.44 -0.37
N ARG A 37 -0.25 -4.59 0.07
CA ARG A 37 0.08 -5.47 1.19
C ARG A 37 -0.66 -5.09 2.45
N VAL A 38 -0.62 -3.82 2.83
CA VAL A 38 -1.24 -3.33 4.06
C VAL A 38 -2.76 -3.50 3.97
N LEU A 39 -3.35 -3.21 2.81
CA LEU A 39 -4.76 -3.46 2.55
C LEU A 39 -5.13 -4.94 2.71
N GLU A 40 -4.34 -5.86 2.14
CA GLU A 40 -4.61 -7.31 2.21
C GLU A 40 -4.32 -7.90 3.59
N SER A 41 -3.36 -7.35 4.34
CA SER A 41 -2.92 -7.90 5.63
C SER A 41 -3.64 -7.30 6.83
N SER A 42 -3.88 -5.99 6.79
CA SER A 42 -4.35 -5.20 7.93
C SER A 42 -5.61 -4.38 7.63
N GLY A 43 -6.03 -4.28 6.37
CA GLY A 43 -7.27 -3.63 5.96
C GLY A 43 -7.13 -2.15 5.57
N GLU A 44 -8.28 -1.51 5.37
CA GLU A 44 -8.39 -0.17 4.79
C GLU A 44 -7.89 0.95 5.72
N ALA A 45 -8.04 0.80 7.05
CA ALA A 45 -7.58 1.78 8.03
C ALA A 45 -6.04 1.90 8.05
N GLU A 46 -5.32 0.78 8.14
CA GLU A 46 -3.85 0.81 8.10
C GLU A 46 -3.31 1.30 6.75
N ALA A 47 -4.02 1.00 5.66
CA ALA A 47 -3.67 1.53 4.34
C ALA A 47 -3.88 3.05 4.29
N ALA A 48 -4.87 3.58 5.01
CA ALA A 48 -5.15 5.00 5.12
C ALA A 48 -4.05 5.75 5.87
N ILE A 49 -3.54 5.19 6.98
CA ILE A 49 -2.37 5.71 7.69
C ILE A 49 -1.16 5.79 6.75
N LEU A 50 -0.96 4.77 5.91
CA LEU A 50 0.12 4.79 4.92
C LEU A 50 -0.10 5.87 3.85
N VAL A 51 -1.32 6.04 3.36
CA VAL A 51 -1.66 7.12 2.41
C VAL A 51 -1.42 8.50 3.02
N ASP A 52 -1.79 8.71 4.29
CA ASP A 52 -1.55 9.96 5.01
C ASP A 52 -0.05 10.26 5.12
N LYS A 53 0.75 9.27 5.53
CA LYS A 53 2.23 9.37 5.57
C LYS A 53 2.85 9.67 4.20
N LEU A 54 2.28 9.12 3.13
CA LEU A 54 2.76 9.36 1.76
C LEU A 54 2.35 10.74 1.21
N GLY A 55 1.26 11.30 1.72
CA GLY A 55 0.72 12.61 1.34
C GLY A 55 0.53 12.75 -0.17
N SER A 56 1.11 13.81 -0.76
CA SER A 56 0.99 14.09 -2.21
C SER A 56 1.54 12.99 -3.12
N LYS A 57 2.43 12.12 -2.62
CA LYS A 57 2.97 10.99 -3.41
C LYS A 57 1.96 9.83 -3.52
N ALA A 58 0.96 9.78 -2.65
CA ALA A 58 -0.06 8.73 -2.67
C ALA A 58 -0.88 8.75 -3.97
N GLU A 59 -1.24 9.93 -4.48
CA GLU A 59 -1.92 10.05 -5.78
C GLU A 59 -1.04 9.57 -6.94
N THR A 60 0.28 9.81 -6.90
CA THR A 60 1.21 9.25 -7.90
C THR A 60 1.25 7.71 -7.85
N ALA A 61 1.17 7.13 -6.65
CA ALA A 61 1.04 5.68 -6.50
C ALA A 61 -0.28 5.17 -7.08
N ARG A 62 -1.39 5.85 -6.81
CA ARG A 62 -2.70 5.52 -7.39
C ARG A 62 -2.68 5.54 -8.92
N GLU A 63 -2.13 6.58 -9.53
CA GLU A 63 -1.99 6.66 -10.99
C GLU A 63 -1.17 5.50 -11.55
N LEU A 64 -0.09 5.12 -10.87
CA LEU A 64 0.70 3.96 -11.25
C LEU A 64 -0.09 2.65 -11.10
N CYS A 65 -0.88 2.51 -10.04
CA CYS A 65 -1.73 1.34 -9.83
C CYS A 65 -2.72 1.13 -10.98
N TYR A 66 -3.40 2.18 -11.45
CA TYR A 66 -4.28 2.10 -12.61
C TYR A 66 -3.54 1.65 -13.89
N ARG A 67 -2.33 2.16 -14.11
CA ARG A 67 -1.50 1.75 -15.25
C ARG A 67 -1.10 0.28 -15.12
N LEU A 68 -0.70 -0.17 -13.94
CA LEU A 68 -0.31 -1.55 -13.67
C LEU A 68 -1.48 -2.52 -13.84
N PHE A 69 -2.69 -2.15 -13.38
CA PHE A 69 -3.90 -2.91 -13.61
C PHE A 69 -4.15 -3.14 -15.12
N THR A 70 -4.11 -2.07 -15.91
CA THR A 70 -4.29 -2.13 -17.37
C THR A 70 -3.24 -3.00 -18.06
N VAL A 71 -1.99 -2.97 -17.57
CA VAL A 71 -0.91 -3.83 -18.09
C VAL A 71 -1.13 -5.29 -17.71
N CYS A 72 -1.62 -5.59 -16.51
CA CYS A 72 -1.90 -6.95 -16.05
C CYS A 72 -3.08 -7.58 -16.80
N GLU A 73 -4.13 -6.81 -17.04
CA GLU A 73 -5.26 -7.15 -17.91
C GLU A 73 -4.77 -7.58 -19.30
N ARG A 74 -3.94 -6.74 -19.94
CA ARG A 74 -3.36 -7.03 -21.25
C ARG A 74 -2.46 -8.26 -21.27
N LYS A 75 -1.75 -8.54 -20.18
CA LYS A 75 -0.84 -9.68 -20.04
C LYS A 75 -1.50 -10.95 -19.48
N LYS A 76 -2.82 -10.94 -19.26
CA LYS A 76 -3.58 -12.06 -18.64
C LYS A 76 -3.00 -12.53 -17.30
N ARG A 77 -2.47 -11.61 -16.49
CA ARG A 77 -1.91 -11.91 -15.15
C ARG A 77 -2.98 -11.69 -14.08
N SER A 78 -3.92 -12.63 -14.00
CA SER A 78 -5.16 -12.50 -13.20
C SER A 78 -4.93 -12.33 -11.71
N ALA A 79 -3.93 -13.01 -11.12
CA ALA A 79 -3.65 -12.92 -9.69
C ALA A 79 -3.23 -11.51 -9.26
N GLU A 80 -2.47 -10.81 -10.10
CA GLU A 80 -1.96 -9.46 -9.79
C GLU A 80 -3.03 -8.41 -10.08
N ALA A 81 -3.80 -8.61 -11.15
CA ALA A 81 -4.93 -7.75 -11.48
C ALA A 81 -5.95 -7.69 -10.34
N LEU A 82 -6.18 -8.80 -9.62
CA LEU A 82 -7.06 -8.84 -8.45
C LEU A 82 -6.59 -7.90 -7.33
N SER A 83 -5.31 -7.97 -6.95
CA SER A 83 -4.74 -7.12 -5.90
C SER A 83 -4.76 -5.62 -6.30
N TYR A 84 -4.44 -5.31 -7.55
CA TYR A 84 -4.55 -3.92 -8.05
C TYR A 84 -6.00 -3.43 -8.08
N ASN A 85 -6.94 -4.28 -8.49
CA ASN A 85 -8.35 -3.96 -8.51
C ASN A 85 -8.90 -3.71 -7.09
N ALA A 86 -8.50 -4.52 -6.12
CA ALA A 86 -8.85 -4.33 -4.71
C ALA A 86 -8.40 -2.97 -4.18
N LEU A 87 -7.14 -2.59 -4.44
CA LEU A 87 -6.62 -1.27 -4.02
C LEU A 87 -7.39 -0.12 -4.68
N VAL A 88 -7.67 -0.22 -5.99
CA VAL A 88 -8.43 0.81 -6.73
C VAL A 88 -9.86 0.93 -6.20
N GLN A 89 -10.50 -0.19 -5.88
CA GLN A 89 -11.85 -0.24 -5.36
C GLN A 89 -11.95 0.35 -3.94
N SER A 90 -10.98 0.04 -3.07
CA SER A 90 -10.92 0.56 -1.70
C SER A 90 -10.34 1.98 -1.61
N TRP A 91 -9.74 2.53 -2.69
CA TRP A 91 -9.11 3.85 -2.68
C TRP A 91 -9.98 5.01 -2.15
N PRO A 92 -11.27 5.14 -2.53
CA PRO A 92 -12.10 6.23 -2.02
C PRO A 92 -12.28 6.17 -0.50
N GLU A 93 -12.36 4.96 0.06
CA GLU A 93 -12.49 4.75 1.50
C GLU A 93 -11.16 4.98 2.21
N ILE A 94 -10.06 4.45 1.69
CA ILE A 94 -8.71 4.70 2.19
C ILE A 94 -8.41 6.21 2.21
N SER A 95 -8.77 6.93 1.15
CA SER A 95 -8.56 8.38 1.08
C SER A 95 -9.47 9.15 2.04
N ARG A 96 -10.70 8.68 2.25
CA ARG A 96 -11.63 9.26 3.24
C ARG A 96 -11.12 9.07 4.66
N LEU A 97 -10.64 7.87 4.97
CA LEU A 97 -10.02 7.53 6.24
C LEU A 97 -8.74 8.35 6.42
N ALA A 98 -7.87 8.45 5.43
CA ALA A 98 -6.63 9.24 5.55
C ALA A 98 -6.92 10.71 5.88
N ALA A 99 -7.94 11.29 5.24
CA ALA A 99 -8.37 12.67 5.50
C ALA A 99 -9.13 12.87 6.83
N GLY A 100 -9.68 11.80 7.42
CA GLY A 100 -10.48 11.83 8.66
C GLY A 100 -9.75 11.29 9.89
N GLU A 101 -8.78 10.40 9.73
CA GLU A 101 -8.04 9.69 10.76
C GLU A 101 -6.85 10.47 11.32
N SER A 102 -6.51 11.63 10.74
CA SER A 102 -5.68 12.64 11.43
C SER A 102 -6.25 13.06 12.80
N LYS A 103 -7.45 12.59 13.17
CA LYS A 103 -8.10 12.79 14.47
C LYS A 103 -8.36 11.50 15.28
N ALA A 104 -8.08 10.29 14.75
CA ALA A 104 -8.50 9.03 15.37
C ALA A 104 -7.38 8.13 15.93
N GLU A 105 -6.10 8.43 15.66
CA GLU A 105 -4.98 7.62 16.14
C GLU A 105 -4.54 7.99 17.57
N GLU A 106 -5.43 7.77 18.53
CA GLU A 106 -5.09 7.62 19.96
C GLU A 106 -5.95 6.49 20.58
N THR A 107 -6.00 5.29 20.00
CA THR A 107 -6.68 4.19 20.72
C THR A 107 -6.15 2.76 20.59
N GLN A 108 -4.99 2.49 19.99
CA GLN A 108 -4.46 1.12 20.02
C GLN A 108 -2.94 1.09 20.26
N LYS A 109 -2.54 1.32 21.50
CA LYS A 109 -1.35 0.67 22.06
C LYS A 109 -1.82 -0.57 22.82
N PRO A 110 -1.21 -1.75 22.60
CA PRO A 110 -1.57 -2.95 23.35
C PRO A 110 -1.25 -2.69 24.82
N GLN A 111 -2.29 -2.67 25.66
CA GLN A 111 -2.13 -2.59 27.10
C GLN A 111 -1.42 -3.86 27.53
N GLY A 112 -0.12 -3.70 27.78
CA GLY A 112 0.73 -4.73 28.33
C GLY A 112 0.04 -5.33 29.57
N GLU A 113 -0.08 -6.64 29.53
CA GLU A 113 -0.38 -7.49 30.67
C GLU A 113 0.52 -7.08 31.84
N LEU A 114 -0.07 -6.44 32.84
CA LEU A 114 0.46 -6.33 34.18
C LEU A 114 -0.53 -7.03 35.10
N PHE A 115 -0.38 -8.34 35.19
CA PHE A 115 -0.83 -9.17 36.29
C PHE A 115 0.39 -9.86 36.92
#